data_AF-A0A7Y2MST9-F1
#
_entry.id   AF-A0A7Y2MST9-F1
#
_cell.length_a   1.000
_cell.length_b   1.000
_cell.length_c   1.000
_cell.angle_alpha   90.00
_cell.angle_beta   90.00
_cell.angle_gamma   90.00
#
_symmetry.space_group_name_H-M   'P 1'
#
loop_
_entity.id
_entity.type
_entity.pdbx_description
1 polymer ?
#
loop_
_entity_poly.entity_id
_entity_poly.type
_entity_poly.pdbx_seq_one_letter_code
_entity_poly.pdbx_strand_id
1 'polypeptide(L)'
;EMVNDSLHARFKLMTLYLKHYHYDVFEPFEITETGVDTTAGLPLRFNFLTNEIGDISGTQLKAEPAIDGHIVFKRTPSSIDVEKGTLERYVGEFALGAIEIKVYTKNDKTLYLFVQGQPEYELIATATHKFSFKSLEGFKVEFIESEDGSIGEILVMQPQGSFKAKRK
;
A
#
# COMPACT_ATOMS: atom_id res chain seq x y z
N GLU A 1 -13.62 -1.86 1.00
CA GLU A 1 -13.53 -2.15 2.44
C GLU A 1 -14.07 -3.54 2.71
N MET A 2 -13.65 -4.20 3.80
CA MET A 2 -14.20 -5.50 4.20
C MET A 2 -15.29 -5.29 5.27
N VAL A 3 -16.45 -5.91 5.08
CA VAL A 3 -17.57 -5.89 6.03
C VAL A 3 -18.13 -7.31 6.11
N ASN A 4 -18.06 -7.95 7.27
CA ASN A 4 -18.56 -9.33 7.48
C ASN A 4 -18.10 -10.29 6.37
N ASP A 5 -16.79 -10.36 6.14
CA ASP A 5 -16.14 -11.16 5.08
C ASP A 5 -16.57 -10.84 3.64
N SER A 6 -17.31 -9.75 3.43
CA SER A 6 -17.72 -9.26 2.10
C SER A 6 -16.93 -8.01 1.70
N LEU A 7 -16.51 -7.97 0.44
CA LEU A 7 -15.80 -6.82 -0.12
C LEU A 7 -16.80 -5.79 -0.62
N HIS A 8 -16.74 -4.56 -0.09
CA HIS A 8 -17.61 -3.46 -0.50
C HIS A 8 -16.82 -2.32 -1.17
N ALA A 9 -17.40 -1.69 -2.20
CA ALA A 9 -16.95 -0.42 -2.75
C ALA A 9 -17.86 0.71 -2.29
N ARG A 10 -17.30 1.70 -1.60
CA ARG A 10 -18.04 2.87 -1.12
C ARG A 10 -17.77 4.07 -2.02
N PHE A 11 -18.81 4.58 -2.64
CA PHE A 11 -18.82 5.83 -3.38
C PHE A 11 -19.52 6.92 -2.57
N LYS A 12 -19.45 8.17 -3.01
CA LYS A 12 -20.10 9.30 -2.33
C LYS A 12 -21.62 9.12 -2.22
N LEU A 13 -22.25 8.47 -3.20
CA LEU A 13 -23.70 8.37 -3.34
C LEU A 13 -24.25 6.96 -3.13
N MET A 14 -23.41 5.92 -3.13
CA MET A 14 -23.85 4.53 -3.08
C MET A 14 -22.76 3.63 -2.48
N THR A 15 -23.16 2.46 -2.02
CA THR A 15 -22.25 1.38 -1.63
C THR A 15 -22.59 0.14 -2.44
N LEU A 16 -21.57 -0.54 -2.95
CA LEU A 16 -21.71 -1.75 -3.75
C LEU A 16 -21.11 -2.93 -3.01
N TYR A 17 -21.83 -4.03 -2.94
CA TYR A 17 -21.28 -5.35 -2.64
C TYR A 17 -20.55 -5.86 -3.88
N LEU A 18 -19.28 -6.22 -3.72
CA LEU A 18 -18.46 -6.80 -4.77
C LEU A 18 -18.44 -8.33 -4.61
N LYS A 19 -19.27 -9.01 -5.39
CA LYS A 19 -19.27 -10.47 -5.45
C LYS A 19 -18.10 -10.95 -6.29
N HIS A 20 -17.36 -11.93 -5.80
CA HIS A 20 -16.32 -12.57 -6.60
C HIS A 20 -16.93 -13.20 -7.86
N TYR A 21 -16.30 -12.96 -9.01
CA TYR A 21 -16.74 -13.53 -10.29
C TYR A 21 -15.75 -14.58 -10.80
N HIS A 22 -14.52 -14.17 -11.11
CA HIS A 22 -13.41 -15.07 -11.44
C HIS A 22 -12.08 -14.32 -11.29
N TYR A 23 -10.99 -15.02 -10.95
CA TYR A 23 -9.66 -14.41 -10.77
C TYR A 23 -9.74 -13.14 -9.89
N ASP A 24 -9.16 -12.04 -10.36
CA ASP A 24 -9.17 -10.72 -9.73
C ASP A 24 -10.37 -9.85 -10.16
N VAL A 25 -11.42 -10.45 -10.73
CA VAL A 25 -12.61 -9.76 -11.25
C VAL A 25 -13.81 -9.96 -10.33
N PHE A 26 -14.46 -8.85 -10.00
CA PHE A 26 -15.65 -8.80 -9.15
C PHE A 26 -16.83 -8.13 -9.86
N GLU A 27 -18.02 -8.66 -9.60
CA GLU A 27 -19.30 -8.13 -10.05
C GLU A 27 -19.94 -7.29 -8.96
N PRO A 28 -20.32 -6.03 -9.24
CA PRO A 28 -20.94 -5.15 -8.27
C PRO A 28 -22.47 -5.26 -8.22
N PHE A 29 -23.00 -5.21 -7.00
CA PHE A 29 -24.43 -5.13 -6.69
C PHE A 29 -24.67 -3.99 -5.71
N GLU A 30 -25.66 -3.16 -5.95
CA GLU A 30 -25.98 -2.05 -5.05
C GLU A 30 -26.52 -2.57 -3.71
N ILE A 31 -26.04 -1.99 -2.61
CA ILE A 31 -26.56 -2.23 -1.27
C ILE A 31 -27.63 -1.18 -1.00
N THR A 32 -28.86 -1.64 -0.79
CA THR A 32 -30.02 -0.80 -0.50
C THR A 32 -30.54 -1.05 0.92
N GLU A 33 -31.53 -0.27 1.36
CA GLU A 33 -32.17 -0.46 2.68
C GLU A 33 -32.81 -1.85 2.85
N THR A 34 -33.27 -2.46 1.76
CA THR A 34 -33.88 -3.80 1.75
C THR A 34 -32.86 -4.92 1.57
N GLY A 35 -31.57 -4.59 1.44
CA GLY A 35 -30.47 -5.54 1.26
C GLY A 35 -29.86 -5.48 -0.15
N VAL A 36 -29.32 -6.62 -0.58
CA VAL A 36 -28.60 -6.78 -1.86
C VAL A 36 -29.35 -7.76 -2.75
N ASP A 37 -29.86 -7.30 -3.89
CA ASP A 37 -30.43 -8.17 -4.93
C ASP A 37 -29.33 -8.62 -5.89
N THR A 38 -28.88 -9.87 -5.73
CA THR A 38 -27.81 -10.43 -6.58
C THR A 38 -28.27 -10.90 -7.97
N THR A 39 -29.54 -10.69 -8.33
CA THR A 39 -30.05 -10.93 -9.69
C THR A 39 -29.99 -9.68 -10.57
N ALA A 40 -29.81 -8.50 -9.96
CA ALA A 40 -29.78 -7.20 -10.63
C ALA A 40 -28.36 -6.59 -10.62
N GLY A 41 -27.41 -7.26 -11.27
CA GLY A 41 -26.02 -6.77 -11.37
C GLY A 41 -25.90 -5.50 -12.21
N LEU A 42 -24.94 -4.63 -11.84
CA LEU A 42 -24.60 -3.48 -12.68
C LEU A 42 -23.70 -3.94 -13.86
N PRO A 43 -23.77 -3.30 -15.04
CA PRO A 43 -22.95 -3.63 -16.20
C PRO A 43 -21.50 -3.13 -16.05
N LEU A 44 -20.89 -3.43 -14.90
CA LEU A 44 -19.54 -3.05 -14.51
C LEU A 44 -18.79 -4.28 -14.02
N ARG A 45 -17.46 -4.23 -14.14
CA ARG A 45 -16.55 -5.21 -13.56
C ARG A 45 -15.42 -4.48 -12.89
N PHE A 46 -15.14 -4.84 -11.65
CA PHE A 46 -13.96 -4.39 -10.93
C PHE A 46 -12.87 -5.42 -11.15
N ASN A 47 -11.86 -5.07 -11.95
CA ASN A 47 -10.69 -5.92 -12.16
C ASN A 47 -9.54 -5.36 -11.31
N PHE A 48 -9.11 -6.10 -10.29
CA PHE A 48 -8.00 -5.71 -9.44
C PHE A 48 -6.67 -5.98 -10.14
N LEU A 49 -5.77 -5.01 -10.07
CA LEU A 49 -4.46 -5.07 -10.68
C LEU A 49 -3.45 -5.50 -9.61
N THR A 50 -2.70 -6.54 -9.91
CA THR A 50 -1.59 -7.02 -9.08
C THR A 50 -0.27 -6.57 -9.70
N ASN A 51 0.64 -6.01 -8.89
CA ASN A 51 1.95 -5.56 -9.35
C ASN A 51 3.00 -6.69 -9.32
N GLU A 52 4.22 -6.39 -9.75
CA GLU A 52 5.33 -7.34 -9.85
C GLU A 52 5.76 -7.95 -8.51
N ILE A 53 5.40 -7.33 -7.38
CA ILE A 53 5.68 -7.84 -6.03
C ILE A 53 4.49 -8.56 -5.38
N GLY A 54 3.40 -8.78 -6.14
CA GLY A 54 2.22 -9.51 -5.69
C GLY A 54 1.22 -8.69 -4.86
N ASP A 55 1.38 -7.37 -4.77
CA ASP A 55 0.38 -6.51 -4.13
C ASP A 55 -0.69 -6.06 -5.11
N ILE A 56 -1.90 -5.83 -4.61
CA ILE A 56 -2.90 -5.04 -5.34
C ILE A 56 -2.41 -3.59 -5.47
N SER A 57 -2.15 -3.17 -6.70
CA SER A 57 -1.75 -1.81 -7.11
C SER A 57 -2.91 -0.90 -7.46
N GLY A 58 -4.08 -1.46 -7.73
CA GLY A 58 -5.25 -0.68 -8.11
C GLY A 58 -6.41 -1.52 -8.58
N THR A 59 -7.40 -0.84 -9.15
CA THR A 59 -8.52 -1.48 -9.84
C THR A 59 -8.80 -0.74 -11.13
N GLN A 60 -9.31 -1.45 -12.14
CA GLN A 60 -9.76 -0.87 -13.38
C GLN A 60 -11.21 -1.27 -13.66
N LEU A 61 -11.97 -0.35 -14.23
CA LEU A 61 -13.36 -0.57 -14.63
C LEU A 61 -13.71 0.22 -15.89
N LYS A 62 -14.62 -0.34 -16.69
CA LYS A 62 -15.23 0.37 -17.83
C LYS A 62 -16.43 1.20 -17.34
N ALA A 63 -16.14 2.25 -16.56
CA ALA A 63 -17.18 3.08 -15.94
C ALA A 63 -17.95 3.93 -16.94
N GLU A 64 -17.27 4.37 -18.02
CA GLU A 64 -17.86 5.25 -19.02
C GLU A 64 -17.87 4.61 -20.41
N PRO A 65 -19.04 4.32 -21.00
CA PRO A 65 -19.13 3.63 -22.28
C PRO A 65 -18.47 4.35 -23.47
N ALA A 66 -18.38 5.68 -23.40
CA ALA A 66 -17.82 6.53 -24.45
C ALA A 66 -16.28 6.62 -24.43
N ILE A 67 -15.63 6.07 -23.41
CA ILE A 67 -14.16 6.04 -23.30
C ILE A 67 -13.67 4.69 -23.82
N ASP A 68 -12.75 4.73 -24.79
CA ASP A 68 -12.04 3.54 -25.25
C ASP A 68 -11.07 3.07 -24.15
N GLY A 69 -11.44 1.99 -23.46
CA GLY A 69 -10.63 1.32 -22.46
C GLY A 69 -11.24 1.30 -21.06
N HIS A 70 -10.39 1.08 -20.06
CA HIS A 70 -10.76 1.07 -18.65
C HIS A 70 -10.24 2.33 -17.96
N ILE A 71 -11.04 2.87 -17.03
CA ILE A 71 -10.57 3.87 -16.08
C ILE A 71 -9.79 3.14 -14.99
N VAL A 72 -8.55 3.54 -14.77
CA VAL A 72 -7.64 2.93 -13.79
C VAL A 72 -7.58 3.79 -12.54
N PHE A 73 -7.86 3.17 -11.40
CA PHE A 73 -7.75 3.76 -10.07
C PHE A 73 -6.54 3.15 -9.38
N LYS A 74 -5.48 3.96 -9.20
CA LYS A 74 -4.29 3.54 -8.45
C LYS A 74 -4.62 3.47 -6.96
N ARG A 75 -4.12 2.43 -6.30
CA ARG A 75 -4.26 2.24 -4.86
C ARG A 75 -3.40 3.26 -4.13
N THR A 76 -4.02 4.00 -3.23
CA THR A 76 -3.29 4.75 -2.20
C THR A 76 -2.99 3.81 -1.04
N PRO A 77 -1.72 3.70 -0.58
CA PRO A 77 -1.38 2.91 0.59
C PRO A 77 -2.20 3.33 1.81
N SER A 78 -2.73 2.36 2.56
CA SER A 78 -3.32 2.63 3.87
C SER A 78 -2.22 3.07 4.82
N SER A 79 -2.43 4.18 5.53
CA SER A 79 -1.49 4.68 6.54
C SER A 79 -1.99 4.40 7.95
N ILE A 80 -1.06 4.11 8.85
CA ILE A 80 -1.30 4.16 10.29
C ILE A 80 -0.61 5.38 10.89
N ASP A 81 -1.18 5.93 11.96
CA ASP A 81 -0.49 6.93 12.76
C ASP A 81 0.55 6.24 13.64
N VAL A 82 1.76 6.78 13.66
CA VAL A 82 2.87 6.28 14.47
C VAL A 82 3.35 7.41 15.36
N GLU A 83 3.45 7.13 16.67
CA GLU A 83 3.92 8.11 17.64
C GLU A 83 5.39 8.49 17.40
N LYS A 84 5.74 9.74 17.71
CA LYS A 84 7.08 10.29 17.52
C LYS A 84 8.18 9.41 18.14
N GLY A 85 7.99 8.97 19.39
CA GLY A 85 8.98 8.12 20.07
C GLY A 85 9.20 6.76 19.40
N THR A 86 8.19 6.25 18.69
CA THR A 86 8.36 5.03 17.87
C THR A 86 9.14 5.35 16.59
N LEU A 87 8.87 6.50 15.94
CA LEU A 87 9.61 6.91 14.75
C LEU A 87 11.11 7.10 15.01
N GLU A 88 11.46 7.64 16.18
CA GLU A 88 12.86 7.86 16.59
C GLU A 88 13.66 6.56 16.63
N ARG A 89 13.04 5.42 16.92
CA ARG A 89 13.70 4.10 16.92
C ARG A 89 14.21 3.69 15.54
N TYR A 90 13.59 4.21 14.48
CA TYR A 90 13.95 3.90 13.09
C TYR A 90 15.02 4.84 12.52
N VAL A 91 15.22 6.01 13.13
CA VAL A 91 16.21 7.00 12.69
C VAL A 91 17.63 6.43 12.85
N GLY A 92 18.48 6.62 11.84
CA GLY A 92 19.87 6.20 11.86
C GLY A 92 20.45 5.93 10.47
N GLU A 93 21.66 5.38 10.46
CA GLU A 93 22.39 5.02 9.26
C GLU A 93 22.51 3.50 9.16
N PHE A 94 22.26 2.97 7.96
CA PHE A 94 22.33 1.55 7.66
C PHE A 94 23.26 1.31 6.46
N ALA A 95 24.01 0.22 6.48
CA ALA A 95 24.99 -0.12 5.48
C ALA A 95 24.61 -1.41 4.72
N LEU A 96 24.67 -1.33 3.40
CA LEU A 96 24.59 -2.46 2.47
C LEU A 96 25.85 -2.45 1.60
N GLY A 97 26.90 -3.15 2.04
CA GLY A 97 28.21 -3.06 1.40
C GLY A 97 28.75 -1.63 1.45
N ALA A 98 29.01 -1.03 0.28
CA ALA A 98 29.44 0.36 0.15
C ALA A 98 28.28 1.38 0.13
N ILE A 99 27.03 0.92 0.07
CA ILE A 99 25.85 1.79 0.02
C ILE A 99 25.45 2.15 1.45
N GLU A 100 25.28 3.45 1.70
CA GLU A 100 24.75 3.99 2.95
C GLU A 100 23.31 4.47 2.76
N ILE A 101 22.43 4.01 3.65
CA ILE A 101 21.03 4.40 3.72
C ILE A 101 20.86 5.24 4.98
N LYS A 102 20.39 6.48 4.83
CA LYS A 102 20.08 7.37 5.95
C LYS A 102 18.58 7.45 6.14
N VAL A 103 18.14 7.20 7.36
CA VAL A 103 16.74 7.32 7.78
C VAL A 103 16.66 8.43 8.82
N TYR A 104 15.79 9.41 8.58
CA TYR A 104 15.62 10.57 9.47
C TYR A 104 14.17 11.06 9.44
N THR A 105 13.77 11.83 10.46
CA THR A 105 12.45 12.46 10.50
C THR A 105 12.52 13.88 9.95
N LYS A 106 11.43 14.31 9.29
CA LYS A 106 11.12 15.73 9.05
C LYS A 106 9.86 16.11 9.80
N ASN A 107 9.82 17.34 10.31
CA ASN A 107 8.70 17.89 11.09
C ASN A 107 8.24 16.99 12.26
N ASP A 108 9.16 16.18 12.81
CA ASP A 108 8.93 15.23 13.90
C ASP A 108 7.84 14.16 13.66
N LYS A 109 7.34 14.01 12.44
CA LYS A 109 6.17 13.17 12.14
C LYS A 109 6.34 12.23 10.96
N THR A 110 7.32 12.47 10.10
CA THR A 110 7.43 11.76 8.83
C THR A 110 8.84 11.27 8.64
N LEU A 111 9.00 9.96 8.41
CA LEU A 111 10.29 9.39 8.07
C LEU A 111 10.63 9.65 6.61
N TYR A 112 11.91 9.90 6.38
CA TYR A 112 12.54 10.02 5.09
C TYR A 112 13.67 9.02 4.98
N LEU A 113 13.80 8.41 3.81
CA LEU A 113 14.91 7.56 3.44
C LEU A 113 15.73 8.26 2.35
N PHE A 114 17.04 8.30 2.54
CA PHE A 114 17.97 8.91 1.60
C PHE A 114 19.15 7.97 1.32
N VAL A 115 19.51 7.87 0.04
CA VAL A 115 20.70 7.19 -0.44
C VAL A 115 21.47 8.17 -1.33
N GLN A 116 22.78 8.25 -1.17
CA GLN A 116 23.60 9.19 -1.94
C GLN A 116 23.42 8.97 -3.46
N GLY A 117 23.16 10.07 -4.18
CA GLY A 117 22.92 10.04 -5.62
C GLY A 117 21.45 9.81 -6.02
N GLN A 118 20.55 9.62 -5.05
CA GLN A 118 19.10 9.54 -5.27
C GLN A 118 18.37 10.72 -4.61
N PRO A 119 17.13 11.01 -5.01
CA PRO A 119 16.25 11.88 -4.24
C PRO A 119 16.02 11.35 -2.82
N GLU A 120 15.58 12.22 -1.92
CA GLU A 120 15.01 11.80 -0.65
C GLU A 120 13.58 11.29 -0.83
N TYR A 121 13.20 10.27 -0.08
CA TYR A 121 11.88 9.64 -0.21
C TYR A 121 11.10 9.71 1.10
N GLU A 122 9.88 10.24 1.02
CA GLU A 122 8.92 10.20 2.12
C GLU A 122 8.37 8.78 2.31
N LEU A 123 8.38 8.31 3.56
CA LEU A 123 7.86 7.00 3.94
C LEU A 123 6.49 7.12 4.61
N ILE A 124 5.57 6.23 4.23
CA ILE A 124 4.23 6.09 4.79
C ILE A 124 4.20 4.83 5.64
N ALA A 125 3.89 4.95 6.93
CA ALA A 125 3.72 3.80 7.82
C ALA A 125 2.48 3.00 7.41
N THR A 126 2.65 1.73 7.09
CA THR A 126 1.56 0.85 6.64
C THR A 126 1.17 -0.23 7.65
N ALA A 127 2.09 -0.58 8.54
CA ALA A 127 1.90 -1.49 9.67
C ALA A 127 3.07 -1.31 10.65
N THR A 128 3.05 -2.01 11.79
CA THR A 128 4.18 -2.04 12.73
C THR A 128 5.48 -2.38 11.99
N HIS A 129 6.48 -1.50 12.13
CA HIS A 129 7.79 -1.58 11.48
C HIS A 129 7.82 -1.58 9.94
N LYS A 130 6.68 -1.45 9.26
CA LYS A 130 6.57 -1.55 7.79
C LYS A 130 6.12 -0.24 7.18
N PHE A 131 6.86 0.20 6.17
CA PHE A 131 6.61 1.45 5.48
C PHE A 131 6.62 1.26 3.96
N SER A 132 5.81 2.05 3.27
CA SER A 132 5.84 2.19 1.81
C SER A 132 6.41 3.53 1.41
N PHE A 133 6.92 3.65 0.20
CA PHE A 133 7.39 4.92 -0.34
C PHE A 133 6.21 5.70 -0.92
N LYS A 134 6.06 6.97 -0.56
CA LYS A 134 4.93 7.80 -1.03
C LYS A 134 4.91 7.98 -2.55
N SER A 135 6.10 8.09 -3.16
CA SER A 135 6.26 8.37 -4.59
C SER A 135 6.67 7.16 -5.44
N LEU A 136 6.96 6.01 -4.81
CA LEU A 136 7.42 4.82 -5.51
C LEU A 136 6.51 3.62 -5.22
N GLU A 137 5.78 3.20 -6.25
CA GLU A 137 4.92 2.02 -6.19
C GLU A 137 5.76 0.74 -6.24
N GLY A 138 5.41 -0.26 -5.42
CA GLY A 138 6.15 -1.52 -5.35
C GLY A 138 7.44 -1.45 -4.50
N PHE A 139 7.75 -0.31 -3.90
CA PHE A 139 8.87 -0.16 -2.98
C PHE A 139 8.37 -0.13 -1.55
N LYS A 140 9.04 -0.88 -0.67
CA LYS A 140 8.74 -0.97 0.76
C LYS A 140 10.01 -1.02 1.58
N VAL A 141 9.91 -0.64 2.84
CA VAL A 141 10.93 -0.94 3.86
C VAL A 141 10.30 -1.61 5.07
N GLU A 142 11.03 -2.53 5.66
CA GLU A 142 10.71 -3.14 6.94
C GLU A 142 11.90 -2.99 7.88
N PHE A 143 11.67 -2.39 9.04
CA PHE A 143 12.66 -2.30 10.10
C PHE A 143 12.62 -3.59 10.92
N ILE A 144 13.77 -4.23 11.09
CA ILE A 144 13.85 -5.50 11.79
C ILE A 144 14.22 -5.23 13.25
N GLU A 145 13.30 -5.57 14.14
CA GLU A 145 13.48 -5.51 15.57
C GLU A 145 14.24 -6.75 16.07
N SER A 146 15.28 -6.51 16.86
CA SER A 146 16.10 -7.50 17.55
C SER A 146 15.39 -7.98 18.83
N GLU A 147 15.91 -9.05 19.45
CA GLU A 147 15.36 -9.60 20.71
C GLU A 147 15.35 -8.60 21.88
N ASP A 148 16.29 -7.64 21.88
CA ASP A 148 16.38 -6.57 22.88
C ASP A 148 15.49 -5.36 22.59
N GLY A 149 14.67 -5.41 21.53
CA GLY A 149 13.82 -4.31 21.09
C GLY A 149 14.55 -3.22 20.30
N SER A 150 15.84 -3.36 20.00
CA SER A 150 16.56 -2.43 19.12
C SER A 150 16.23 -2.71 17.65
N ILE A 151 16.31 -1.68 16.79
CA ILE A 151 16.18 -1.87 15.34
C ILE A 151 17.57 -2.12 14.77
N GLY A 152 17.95 -3.38 14.55
CA GLY A 152 19.30 -3.74 14.10
C GLY A 152 19.48 -3.68 12.59
N GLU A 153 18.41 -3.85 11.81
CA GLU A 153 18.47 -3.98 10.36
C GLU A 153 17.30 -3.26 9.68
N ILE A 154 17.47 -2.93 8.40
CA ILE A 154 16.41 -2.49 7.51
C ILE A 154 16.39 -3.42 6.28
N LEU A 155 15.21 -3.93 5.95
CA LEU A 155 14.95 -4.68 4.74
C LEU A 155 14.30 -3.75 3.72
N VAL A 156 15.01 -3.43 2.65
CA VAL A 156 14.49 -2.64 1.52
C VAL A 156 13.98 -3.60 0.45
N MET A 157 12.69 -3.57 0.19
CA MET A 157 12.02 -4.40 -0.81
C MET A 157 11.74 -3.55 -2.04
N GLN A 158 12.22 -4.02 -3.19
CA GLN A 158 12.07 -3.37 -4.49
C GLN A 158 11.55 -4.40 -5.50
N PRO A 159 10.99 -3.99 -6.66
CA PRO A 159 10.53 -4.93 -7.68
C PRO A 159 11.61 -5.95 -8.11
N GLN A 160 12.87 -5.53 -8.15
CA GLN A 160 14.01 -6.36 -8.51
C GLN A 160 14.54 -7.27 -7.38
N GLY A 161 14.03 -7.14 -6.15
CA GLY A 161 14.46 -7.95 -5.03
C GLY A 161 14.51 -7.22 -3.69
N SER A 162 14.83 -7.98 -2.64
CA SER A 162 14.90 -7.52 -1.26
C SER A 162 16.33 -7.48 -0.76
N PHE A 163 16.74 -6.34 -0.19
CA PHE A 163 18.10 -6.10 0.26
C PHE A 163 18.12 -5.74 1.75
N LYS A 164 18.93 -6.44 2.52
CA LYS A 164 19.05 -6.24 3.96
C LYS A 164 20.29 -5.42 4.29
N ALA A 165 20.10 -4.26 4.91
CA ALA A 165 21.18 -3.40 5.38
C ALA A 165 21.23 -3.41 6.92
N LYS A 166 22.44 -3.43 7.48
CA LYS A 166 22.67 -3.44 8.93
C LYS A 166 22.86 -2.03 9.46
N ARG A 167 22.32 -1.74 10.63
CA ARG A 167 22.57 -0.47 11.31
C ARG A 167 24.06 -0.33 11.61
N LYS A 168 24.59 0.88 11.43
CA LYS A 168 25.96 1.24 11.79
C LYS A 168 26.12 1.47 13.30
#